data_AF-A0A7W8CNP3-F1
#
_entry.id   AF-A0A7W8CNP3-F1
#
_cell.length_a   1.000
_cell.length_b   1.000
_cell.length_c   1.000
_cell.angle_alpha   90.00
_cell.angle_beta   90.00
_cell.angle_gamma   90.00
#
_symmetry.space_group_name_H-M   'P 1'
#
loop_
_entity.id
_entity.type
_entity.pdbx_description
1 polymer ?
#
loop_
_entity_poly.entity_id
_entity_poly.type
_entity_poly.pdbx_seq_one_letter_code
_entity_poly.pdbx_strand_id
1 'polypeptide(L)' 'MGCEYGPDGKCGRKVAARGMCASHRRMWLAGKPLDTPVRAYQRYDEGPDGKPVKVAIRPRVVRRDPWVKEKALLGSLGL' A
#
# COMPACT_ATOMS: atom_id res chain seq x y z
N MET A 1 7.41 -13.65 2.14
CA MET A 1 8.16 -13.02 3.25
C MET A 1 8.16 -11.51 3.06
N GLY A 2 7.78 -10.76 4.10
CA GLY A 2 7.79 -9.29 4.10
C GLY A 2 9.13 -8.75 4.61
N CYS A 3 9.39 -7.47 4.39
CA CYS A 3 10.59 -6.81 4.91
C CYS A 3 10.44 -6.57 6.42
N GLU A 4 11.43 -7.03 7.18
CA GLU A 4 11.48 -7.02 8.65
C GLU A 4 12.19 -5.77 9.22
N TYR A 5 12.60 -4.85 8.36
CA TYR A 5 13.28 -3.61 8.76
C TYR A 5 12.27 -2.48 8.99
N GLY A 6 12.64 -1.46 9.77
CA GLY A 6 11.77 -0.36 10.17
C GLY A 6 11.60 -0.30 11.69
N PRO A 7 10.94 0.75 12.23
CA PRO A 7 10.95 1.05 13.66
C PRO A 7 10.31 -0.06 14.52
N ASP A 8 9.34 -0.79 13.97
CA ASP A 8 8.63 -1.88 14.65
C ASP A 8 9.01 -3.27 14.10
N GLY A 9 10.09 -3.38 13.33
CA GLY A 9 10.48 -4.62 12.65
C GLY A 9 9.47 -5.11 11.60
N LYS A 10 8.53 -4.25 11.20
CA LYS A 10 7.40 -4.59 10.32
C LYS A 10 7.21 -3.53 9.24
N CYS A 11 8.05 -3.56 8.19
CA CYS A 11 7.87 -2.70 7.02
C CYS A 11 6.56 -3.02 6.27
N GLY A 12 6.12 -4.28 6.32
CA GLY A 12 4.95 -4.79 5.57
C GLY A 12 5.12 -4.83 4.05
N ARG A 13 6.18 -4.22 3.49
CA ARG A 13 6.49 -4.26 2.05
C ARG A 13 7.09 -5.61 1.65
N LYS A 14 6.85 -6.02 0.40
CA LYS A 14 7.48 -7.22 -0.17
C LYS A 14 9.01 -7.09 -0.16
N VAL A 15 9.68 -8.18 0.20
CA VAL A 15 11.14 -8.31 0.05
C VAL A 15 11.49 -8.24 -1.43
N ALA A 16 12.49 -7.42 -1.76
CA ALA A 16 13.04 -7.32 -3.12
C ALA A 16 14.39 -8.04 -3.21
N ALA A 17 15.30 -7.77 -2.27
CA ALA A 17 16.62 -8.42 -2.25
C ALA A 17 17.22 -8.36 -0.83
N ARG A 18 18.04 -9.36 -0.47
CA ARG A 18 18.74 -9.44 0.82
C ARG A 18 17.81 -9.29 2.05
N GLY A 19 16.60 -9.83 1.97
CA GLY A 19 15.61 -9.69 3.06
C GLY A 19 15.02 -8.28 3.23
N MET A 20 15.40 -7.32 2.37
CA MET A 20 14.96 -5.93 2.45
C MET A 20 13.96 -5.58 1.35
N CYS A 21 13.07 -4.63 1.62
CA CYS A 21 12.29 -3.97 0.58
C CYS A 21 13.21 -3.05 -0.25
N ALA A 22 12.78 -2.65 -1.45
CA ALA A 22 13.59 -1.82 -2.34
C ALA A 22 14.05 -0.50 -1.69
N SER A 23 13.21 0.10 -0.83
CA SER A 23 13.52 1.34 -0.12
C SER A 23 14.58 1.14 0.98
N HIS A 24 14.44 0.11 1.82
CA HIS A 24 15.44 -0.21 2.84
C HIS A 24 16.78 -0.60 2.21
N ARG A 25 16.76 -1.34 1.10
CA ARG A 25 17.99 -1.61 0.34
C ARG A 25 18.67 -0.33 -0.14
N ARG A 26 17.91 0.66 -0.63
CA ARG A 26 18.47 1.96 -1.05
C ARG A 26 19.01 2.76 0.14
N MET A 27 18.33 2.73 1.29
CA MET A 27 18.83 3.35 2.52
C MET A 27 20.13 2.70 2.99
N TRP A 28 20.19 1.37 3.01
CA TRP A 28 21.38 0.61 3.35
C TRP A 28 22.56 0.96 2.44
N LEU A 29 22.34 1.00 1.13
CA LEU A 29 23.36 1.43 0.15
C LEU A 29 23.81 2.88 0.34
N ALA A 30 22.94 3.74 0.86
CA ALA A 30 23.22 5.13 1.16
C ALA A 30 23.78 5.36 2.58
N GLY A 31 24.00 4.30 3.36
CA GLY A 31 24.45 4.41 4.75
C GLY A 31 23.44 5.03 5.71
N LYS A 32 22.14 5.00 5.37
CA LYS A 32 21.05 5.55 6.19
C LYS A 32 20.49 4.50 7.15
N PRO A 33 19.98 4.92 8.32
CA PRO A 33 19.40 4.01 9.31
C PRO A 33 18.17 3.28 8.76
N LEU A 34 18.12 1.97 9.01
CA LEU A 34 17.06 1.07 8.56
C LEU A 34 15.85 1.02 9.49
N ASP A 35 15.97 1.56 10.69
CA ASP A 35 14.88 1.67 11.68
C ASP A 35 13.92 2.82 11.35
N THR A 36 14.17 3.55 10.26
CA THR A 36 13.28 4.64 9.85
C THR A 36 12.08 4.10 9.09
N PRO A 37 10.85 4.59 9.39
CA PRO A 37 9.67 4.13 8.68
C PRO A 37 9.75 4.56 7.22
N VAL A 38 9.67 3.61 6.30
CA VAL A 38 9.61 3.92 4.88
C VAL A 38 8.23 4.47 4.56
N ARG A 39 8.15 5.80 4.39
CA ARG A 39 6.92 6.51 4.01
C ARG A 39 6.30 5.87 2.76
N ALA A 40 4.99 5.60 2.82
CA ALA A 40 4.22 5.17 1.65
C ALA A 40 4.39 6.19 0.51
N TYR A 41 4.37 5.71 -0.74
CA TYR A 41 4.49 6.60 -1.89
C TYR A 41 3.29 7.55 -1.91
N GLN A 42 3.56 8.85 -1.77
CA GLN A 42 2.54 9.89 -1.89
C GLN A 42 2.35 10.17 -3.39
N ARG A 43 1.16 9.89 -3.92
CA ARG A 43 0.80 10.30 -5.28
C ARG A 43 0.54 11.80 -5.30
N TYR A 44 1.10 12.49 -6.28
CA TYR A 44 0.81 13.89 -6.58
C TYR A 44 0.12 13.97 -7.96
N ASP A 45 -0.82 14.90 -8.12
CA ASP A 45 -1.45 15.24 -9.40
C ASP A 45 -1.21 16.72 -9.69
N GLU A 46 -1.52 17.13 -10.91
CA GLU A 46 -1.44 18.54 -11.30
C GLU A 46 -2.62 19.29 -10.68
N GLY A 47 -2.31 20.21 -9.77
CA GLY A 47 -3.32 21.08 -9.17
C GLY A 47 -3.84 22.10 -10.18
N PRO A 48 -5.00 22.73 -9.89
CA PRO A 48 -5.59 23.75 -10.76
C PRO A 48 -4.66 24.93 -11.07
N ASP A 49 -3.68 25.21 -10.19
CA ASP A 49 -2.67 26.26 -10.35
C ASP A 49 -1.34 25.77 -10.96
N GLY A 50 -1.30 24.55 -11.51
CA GLY A 50 -0.06 23.91 -12.02
C GLY A 50 0.92 23.47 -10.91
N LYS A 51 0.55 23.64 -9.63
CA LYS A 51 1.34 23.18 -8.48
C LYS A 51 0.99 21.72 -8.16
N PRO A 52 1.96 20.88 -7.76
CA PRO A 52 1.67 19.49 -7.41
C PRO A 52 0.79 19.42 -6.16
N VAL A 53 -0.38 18.80 -6.26
CA VAL A 53 -1.31 18.59 -5.14
C VAL A 53 -1.25 17.13 -4.70
N LYS A 54 -1.21 16.89 -3.38
CA LYS A 54 -1.24 15.53 -2.81
C LYS A 54 -2.57 14.88 -3.14
N VAL A 55 -2.55 13.78 -3.87
CA VAL A 55 -3.75 12.99 -4.13
C VAL A 55 -4.05 12.19 -2.88
N ALA A 56 -5.24 12.38 -2.30
CA ALA A 56 -5.75 11.46 -1.31
C ALA A 56 -5.76 10.05 -1.93
N ILE A 57 -5.38 9.02 -1.15
CA ILE A 57 -5.48 7.64 -1.61
C ILE A 57 -6.93 7.42 -1.99
N ARG A 58 -7.21 7.27 -3.29
CA ARG A 58 -8.58 7.02 -3.76
C ARG A 58 -9.07 5.79 -3.01
N PRO A 59 -10.25 5.85 -2.35
CA PRO A 59 -10.78 4.66 -1.70
C PRO A 59 -10.85 3.55 -2.73
N ARG A 60 -10.46 2.33 -2.32
CA ARG A 60 -10.59 1.16 -3.17
C ARG A 60 -12.05 1.09 -3.60
N VAL A 61 -12.30 1.22 -4.91
CA VAL A 61 -13.65 1.05 -5.46
C VAL A 61 -14.04 -0.39 -5.17
N VAL A 62 -14.86 -0.59 -4.16
CA VAL A 62 -15.51 -1.88 -3.92
C VAL A 62 -16.46 -2.04 -5.09
N ARG A 63 -16.16 -2.96 -6.02
CA ARG A 63 -17.10 -3.32 -7.07
C ARG A 63 -18.39 -3.72 -6.37
N ARG A 64 -19.48 -3.00 -6.64
CA ARG A 64 -20.84 -3.46 -6.33
C ARG A 64 -21.11 -4.63 -7.26
N ASP A 65 -20.64 -5.79 -6.88
CA ASP A 65 -20.81 -7.00 -7.66
C ASP A 65 -22.28 -7.46 -7.53
N PRO A 66 -23.08 -7.43 -8.61
CA PRO A 66 -24.49 -7.83 -8.57
C PRO A 66 -24.65 -9.26 -8.04
N TRP A 67 -23.67 -10.12 -8.31
CA TRP A 67 -23.68 -11.51 -7.88
C TRP A 67 -23.59 -11.65 -6.36
N VAL A 68 -22.93 -10.71 -5.65
CA VAL A 68 -22.89 -10.72 -4.18
C VAL A 68 -24.28 -10.44 -3.59
N LYS A 69 -25.09 -9.60 -4.24
CA LYS A 69 -26.47 -9.37 -3.84
C LYS A 69 -27.35 -10.58 -4.15
N GLU A 70 -27.23 -11.15 -5.35
CA GLU A 70 -27.97 -12.37 -5.72
C GLU A 70 -27.65 -13.54 -4.79
N LYS A 71 -26.37 -13.77 -4.49
CA LYS A 71 -25.95 -14.82 -3.56
C LYS A 71 -26.49 -14.61 -2.15
N ALA A 72 -26.52 -13.38 -1.65
CA ALA A 72 -27.13 -13.09 -0.34
C ALA A 72 -28.64 -13.38 -0.35
N LEU A 73 -29.31 -13.10 -1.47
CA LEU A 73 -30.74 -13.34 -1.66
C LEU A 73 -31.04 -14.84 -1.75
N LEU A 74 -30.25 -15.61 -2.51
CA LEU A 74 -30.34 -17.07 -2.56
C LEU A 74 -30.10 -17.72 -1.19
N GLY A 75 -29.08 -17.26 -0.46
CA GLY A 75 -28.82 -17.71 0.91
C GLY A 75 -29.98 -17.43 1.88
N SER A 76 -30.65 -16.27 1.75
CA SER A 76 -31.85 -15.97 2.54
C SER A 76 -33.08 -16.81 2.16
N LEU A 77 -33.11 -17.33 0.93
CA LEU A 77 -34.16 -18.22 0.42
C LEU A 77 -33.86 -19.71 0.67
N GLY A 78 -32.68 -20.03 1.21
CA GLY A 78 -32.26 -21.41 1.51
C GLY A 78 -31.88 -22.25 0.28
N LEU A 79 -31.49 -21.59 -0.82
CA LEU A 79 -31.04 -22.19 -2.07
C LEU A 79 -29.52 -22.17 -2.22
#